data_AF-A0A6V8N7Q1-F1
#
_entry.id   AF-A0A6V8N7Q1-F1
#
_cell.length_a   1.000
_cell.length_b   1.000
_cell.length_c   1.000
_cell.angle_alpha   90.00
_cell.angle_beta   90.00
_cell.angle_gamma   90.00
#
_symmetry.space_group_name_H-M   'P 1'
#
loop_
_entity.id
_entity.type
_entity.pdbx_description
1 polymer ?
#
loop_
_entity_poly.entity_id
_entity_poly.type
_entity_poly.pdbx_seq_one_letter_code
_entity_poly.pdbx_strand_id
1 'polypeptide(L)' 'MADSPTIPAGRLTAEVERALRDALRSIRFGTVTLVVQDGRVIQIERNEKFRFKSEHRDGSGI' A
#
# COMPACT_ATOMS: atom_id res chain seq x y z
N MET A 1 23.54 -22.44 -17.30
CA MET A 1 23.62 -22.06 -15.88
C MET A 1 22.42 -21.14 -15.62
N ALA A 2 21.38 -21.69 -15.00
CA ALA A 2 20.12 -21.06 -14.55
C ALA A 2 19.41 -20.08 -15.52
N ASP A 3 18.69 -20.62 -16.51
CA ASP A 3 17.41 -20.00 -16.86
C ASP A 3 16.49 -20.25 -15.66
N SER A 4 16.44 -19.29 -14.75
CA SER A 4 15.53 -19.31 -13.61
C SER A 4 14.10 -19.49 -14.14
N PRO A 5 13.26 -20.31 -13.52
CA PRO A 5 11.91 -20.54 -14.00
C PRO A 5 11.21 -19.19 -14.08
N THR A 6 10.96 -18.73 -15.31
CA THR A 6 10.05 -17.60 -15.56
C THR A 6 8.69 -18.09 -15.13
N ILE A 7 8.35 -17.85 -13.88
CA ILE A 7 7.05 -18.19 -13.31
C ILE A 7 6.02 -17.42 -14.16
N PRO A 8 5.08 -18.10 -14.85
CA PRO A 8 3.94 -17.41 -15.45
C PRO A 8 2.96 -17.04 -14.33
N ALA A 9 3.38 -16.18 -13.41
CA ALA A 9 2.51 -15.55 -12.44
C ALA A 9 1.74 -14.46 -13.20
N GLY A 10 0.40 -14.47 -13.11
CA GLY A 10 -0.47 -13.50 -13.77
C GLY A 10 0.15 -12.11 -13.76
N ARG A 11 0.45 -11.59 -14.97
CA ARG A 11 1.30 -10.40 -15.16
C ARG A 11 0.81 -9.26 -14.26
N LEU A 12 1.54 -9.00 -13.17
CA LEU A 12 1.53 -7.69 -12.58
C LEU A 12 2.14 -6.77 -13.65
N THR A 13 1.34 -5.88 -14.22
CA THR A 13 1.87 -4.94 -15.22
C THR A 13 2.89 -4.04 -14.54
N ALA A 14 3.88 -3.53 -15.30
CA ALA A 14 4.89 -2.61 -14.76
C ALA A 14 4.25 -1.36 -14.10
N GLU A 15 3.05 -1.00 -14.56
CA GLU A 15 2.24 0.08 -14.01
C GLU A 15 1.71 -0.26 -12.61
N VAL A 16 1.15 -1.46 -12.43
CA VAL A 16 0.67 -1.94 -11.12
C VAL A 16 1.83 -2.06 -10.14
N GLU A 17 2.98 -2.56 -10.59
CA GLU A 17 4.16 -2.68 -9.72
C GLU A 17 4.66 -1.30 -9.26
N ARG A 18 4.69 -0.31 -10.16
CA ARG A 18 5.01 1.08 -9.80
C ARG A 18 4.00 1.68 -8.84
N ALA A 19 2.71 1.51 -9.10
CA ALA A 19 1.64 2.04 -8.26
C ALA A 19 1.65 1.43 -6.85
N LEU A 20 1.94 0.13 -6.74
CA LEU A 20 2.11 -0.57 -5.47
C LEU A 20 3.36 -0.10 -4.74
N ARG A 21 4.49 0.03 -5.44
CA ARG A 21 5.75 0.50 -4.84
C ARG A 21 5.62 1.93 -4.32
N ASP A 22 4.92 2.79 -5.05
CA ASP A 22 4.57 4.14 -4.62
C ASP A 22 3.64 4.14 -3.40
N ALA A 23 2.64 3.25 -3.39
CA ALA A 23 1.73 3.06 -2.25
C ALA A 23 2.47 2.70 -0.98
N LEU A 24 3.37 1.73 -1.08
CA LEU A 24 4.18 1.24 0.03
C LEU A 24 5.20 2.27 0.51
N ARG A 25 5.73 3.12 -0.39
CA ARG A 25 6.64 4.20 0.00
C ARG A 25 5.92 5.35 0.71
N SER A 26 4.68 5.63 0.31
CA SER A 26 3.91 6.74 0.86
C SER A 26 3.25 6.39 2.19
N ILE A 27 2.89 5.14 2.42
CA ILE A 27 2.19 4.72 3.63
C ILE A 27 3.16 4.64 4.82
N ARG A 28 2.87 5.36 5.89
CA ARG A 28 3.59 5.27 7.17
C ARG A 28 2.93 4.28 8.13
N PHE A 29 1.59 4.27 8.19
CA PHE A 29 0.85 3.43 9.14
C PHE A 29 -0.52 3.02 8.58
N GLY A 30 -0.65 1.79 8.08
CA GLY A 30 -1.94 1.35 7.56
C GLY A 30 -1.87 0.07 6.73
N THR A 31 -2.81 -0.06 5.80
CA THR A 31 -2.96 -1.22 4.91
C THR A 31 -3.11 -0.79 3.46
N VAL A 32 -2.47 -1.53 2.56
CA VAL A 32 -2.68 -1.43 1.12
C VAL A 32 -3.43 -2.67 0.65
N THR A 33 -4.57 -2.49 -0.01
CA THR A 33 -5.42 -3.58 -0.49
C THR A 33 -5.38 -3.62 -2.02
N LEU A 34 -5.14 -4.80 -2.59
CA LEU A 34 -5.24 -5.03 -4.03
C LEU A 34 -6.51 -5.82 -4.34
N VAL A 35 -7.29 -5.35 -5.31
CA VAL A 35 -8.45 -6.07 -5.84
C VAL A 35 -8.08 -6.67 -7.18
N VAL A 36 -8.15 -7.99 -7.26
CA VAL A 36 -7.88 -8.77 -8.46
C VAL A 36 -9.17 -9.40 -8.95
N GLN A 37 -9.51 -9.18 -10.21
CA GLN A 37 -10.65 -9.80 -10.88
C GLN A 37 -10.18 -10.32 -12.24
N ASP A 38 -10.61 -11.54 -12.61
CA ASP A 38 -10.22 -12.17 -13.88
C ASP A 38 -8.69 -12.25 -14.08
N GLY A 39 -7.93 -12.46 -13.01
CA GLY A 39 -6.47 -12.49 -13.04
C GLY A 39 -5.80 -11.15 -13.32
N ARG A 40 -6.55 -10.04 -13.30
CA ARG A 40 -6.06 -8.67 -13.50
C ARG A 40 -6.28 -7.84 -12.24
N VAL A 41 -5.28 -7.04 -11.87
CA VAL A 41 -5.43 -6.06 -10.80
C VAL A 41 -6.29 -4.91 -11.34
N ILE A 42 -7.45 -4.70 -10.73
CA ILE A 42 -8.39 -3.65 -11.14
C ILE A 42 -8.37 -2.44 -10.19
N GLN A 43 -7.90 -2.63 -8.95
CA GLN A 43 -7.93 -1.59 -7.92
C GLN A 43 -6.78 -1.74 -6.93
N ILE A 44 -6.25 -0.61 -6.48
CA ILE A 44 -5.29 -0.50 -5.38
C ILE A 44 -5.85 0.55 -4.41
N GLU A 45 -6.14 0.14 -3.17
CA GLU A 45 -6.61 1.04 -2.11
C GLU A 45 -5.52 1.22 -1.05
N ARG A 46 -5.37 2.45 -0.56
CA ARG A 46 -4.41 2.81 0.50
C ARG A 46 -5.20 3.33 1.68
N ASN A 47 -5.18 2.62 2.80
CA ASN A 47 -5.85 3.01 4.04
C ASN A 47 -4.81 3.36 5.10
N GLU A 48 -4.74 4.62 5.50
CA GLU A 48 -3.81 5.10 6.53
C GLU A 48 -4.56 5.52 7.80
N LYS A 49 -4.16 4.98 8.95
CA LYS A 49 -4.81 5.27 10.23
C LYS A 49 -4.01 6.31 11.00
N PHE A 50 -4.40 7.57 10.84
CA PHE A 50 -3.86 8.67 11.62
C PHE A 50 -4.47 8.67 13.02
N ARG A 51 -3.65 8.41 14.04
CA ARG A 51 -3.98 8.79 15.42
C ARG A 51 -3.41 10.17 15.68
N PHE A 52 -4.27 11.17 15.68
CA PHE A 52 -3.94 12.44 16.31
C PHE A 52 -3.74 12.12 17.80
N LYS A 53 -2.51 12.24 18.31
CA LYS A 53 -2.36 12.31 19.76
C LYS A 53 -3.10 13.57 20.16
N SER A 54 -4.13 13.44 21.00
CA SER A 54 -4.61 14.56 21.77
C SER A 54 -3.42 15.06 22.57
N GLU A 55 -2.76 16.10 22.08
CA GLU A 55 -1.98 16.96 22.95
C GLU A 55 -2.98 17.40 24.01
N HIS A 56 -2.85 16.83 25.21
CA HIS A 56 -3.28 17.50 26.41
C HIS A 56 -2.67 18.88 26.33
N ARG A 57 -3.43 19.87 25.86
CA ARG A 57 -3.28 21.21 26.40
C ARG A 57 -3.73 21.06 27.85
N ASP A 58 -2.75 20.73 28.67
CA ASP A 58 -2.69 21.07 30.07
C ASP A 58 -3.02 22.57 30.14
N GLY A 59 -4.31 22.85 30.24
CA GLY A 59 -4.86 24.18 30.42
C GLY A 59 -4.89 24.46 31.91
N SER A 60 -3.71 24.48 32.54
CA SER A 60 -3.53 25.26 33.76
C SER A 60 -3.81 26.72 33.37
N GLY A 61 -4.95 27.23 33.78
CA GLY A 61 -5.44 28.55 33.44
C GLY A 61 -6.36 29.05 34.55
N ILE A 62 -5.72 29.64 35.56
CA ILE A 62 -6.20 30.46 36.70
C ILE A 62 -7.14 29.84 37.73
#